data_AF-A0A951MSI4-F1
#
_entry.id   AF-A0A951MSI4-F1
#
_cell.length_a   1.000
_cell.length_b   1.000
_cell.length_c   1.000
_cell.angle_alpha   90.00
_cell.angle_beta   90.00
_cell.angle_gamma   90.00
#
_symmetry.space_group_name_H-M   'P 1'
#
loop_
_entity.id
_entity.type
_entity.pdbx_description
1 polymer ?
#
loop_
_entity_poly.entity_id
_entity_poly.type
_entity_poly.pdbx_seq_one_letter_code
_entity_poly.pdbx_strand_id
1 'polypeptide(L)'
;ERRPLAIWGRGADEVYVSLDGALLRFDGRGWHLEPTPIPPQVDPAHTDPVEGERLFGLLALAGDSQVVYAADWDHVWRKRERRWEALPAPREARRAGCLIGAAAMLGDTVLFLGQRYAGERRPCLLAHHDGRWTVLDPPDAVLRRNGVYGGQTQPDGSVLFWRERNGTAAEVLEVAGGRFLRYSFPGLHSIRGAAARGDYLYLAGSSGERGMVIRVPRRGAVP
;
A
#
# COMPACT_ATOMS: atom_id res chain seq x y z
N GLU A 1 15.62 7.47 16.57
CA GLU A 1 14.70 6.34 16.38
C GLU A 1 14.44 6.14 14.89
N ARG A 2 14.41 4.90 14.39
CA ARG A 2 14.04 4.62 12.99
C ARG A 2 12.53 4.57 12.89
N ARG A 3 11.94 5.26 11.90
CA ARG A 3 10.49 5.29 11.68
C ARG A 3 10.07 4.12 10.77
N PRO A 4 8.98 3.40 11.08
CA PRO A 4 8.39 2.45 10.14
C PRO A 4 7.84 3.18 8.91
N LEU A 5 8.12 2.63 7.73
CA LEU A 5 7.69 3.17 6.44
C LEU A 5 6.46 2.43 5.94
N ALA A 6 6.45 1.10 6.07
CA ALA A 6 5.30 0.25 5.78
C ALA A 6 5.25 -0.92 6.76
N ILE A 7 4.03 -1.37 7.05
CA ILE A 7 3.77 -2.57 7.84
C ILE A 7 2.76 -3.41 7.06
N TRP A 8 3.07 -4.69 6.90
CA TRP A 8 2.21 -5.66 6.24
C TRP A 8 2.34 -7.01 6.93
N GLY A 9 1.31 -7.82 6.99
CA GLY A 9 1.40 -9.16 7.56
C GLY A 9 0.36 -10.11 7.01
N ARG A 10 0.69 -11.40 7.07
CA ARG A 10 -0.23 -12.49 6.71
C ARG A 10 -1.09 -12.95 7.89
N GLY A 11 -0.57 -12.76 9.09
CA GLY A 11 -1.15 -13.22 10.34
C GLY A 11 -0.39 -12.65 11.52
N ALA A 12 -0.81 -13.03 12.72
CA ALA A 12 -0.18 -12.58 13.96
C ALA A 12 1.26 -13.09 14.13
N ASP A 13 1.61 -14.17 13.43
CA ASP A 13 2.90 -14.85 13.42
C ASP A 13 3.75 -14.52 12.20
N GLU A 14 3.28 -13.62 11.33
CA GLU A 14 4.05 -13.22 10.16
C GLU A 14 3.77 -11.78 9.76
N VAL A 15 4.59 -10.89 10.30
CA VAL A 15 4.50 -9.44 10.09
C VAL A 15 5.82 -8.92 9.56
N TYR A 16 5.76 -8.11 8.52
CA TYR A 16 6.89 -7.40 7.95
C TYR A 16 6.78 -5.92 8.26
N VAL A 17 7.91 -5.32 8.66
CA VAL A 17 8.05 -3.89 8.87
C VAL A 17 9.22 -3.41 8.04
N SER A 18 8.97 -2.49 7.11
CA SER A 18 10.05 -1.77 6.46
C SER A 18 10.44 -0.55 7.29
N LEU A 19 11.75 -0.37 7.42
CA LEU A 19 12.40 0.76 8.00
C LEU A 19 13.29 1.40 6.94
N ASP A 20 13.84 2.56 7.25
CA ASP A 20 14.90 3.15 6.44
C ASP A 20 16.11 2.19 6.35
N GLY A 21 16.34 1.65 5.14
CA GLY A 21 17.40 0.70 4.81
C GLY A 21 17.28 -0.70 5.43
N ALA A 22 16.17 -1.06 6.07
CA ALA A 22 16.02 -2.39 6.69
C ALA A 22 14.61 -2.97 6.52
N LEU A 23 14.54 -4.29 6.47
CA LEU A 23 13.29 -5.05 6.51
C LEU A 23 13.33 -5.97 7.72
N LEU A 24 12.33 -5.88 8.59
CA LEU A 24 12.17 -6.78 9.72
C LEU A 24 11.01 -7.74 9.46
N ARG A 25 11.14 -8.99 9.92
CA ARG A 25 10.05 -9.97 9.97
C ARG A 25 9.83 -10.44 11.41
N PHE A 26 8.60 -10.34 11.89
CA PHE A 26 8.14 -11.03 13.09
C PHE A 26 7.63 -12.42 12.72
N ASP A 27 8.08 -13.44 13.43
CA ASP A 27 7.75 -14.85 13.16
C ASP A 27 6.79 -15.48 14.20
N GLY A 28 6.11 -14.64 14.99
CA GLY A 28 5.28 -15.08 16.12
C GLY A 28 6.05 -15.22 17.43
N ARG A 29 7.38 -15.27 17.40
CA ARG A 29 8.24 -15.41 18.59
C ARG A 29 9.20 -14.26 18.76
N GLY A 30 9.72 -13.71 17.66
CA GLY A 30 10.68 -12.61 17.69
C GLY A 30 10.77 -11.86 16.37
N TRP A 31 11.46 -10.72 16.41
CA TRP A 31 11.79 -9.93 15.22
C TRP A 31 13.14 -10.35 14.65
N HIS A 32 13.19 -10.55 13.34
CA HIS A 32 14.37 -10.96 12.60
C HIS A 32 14.67 -9.94 11.50
N LEU A 33 15.96 -9.66 11.29
CA LEU A 33 16.38 -8.89 10.12
C LEU A 33 16.25 -9.77 8.88
N GLU A 34 15.56 -9.26 7.86
CA GLU A 34 15.44 -9.90 6.56
C GLU A 34 16.46 -9.30 5.59
N PRO A 35 16.99 -10.11 4.65
CA PRO A 35 17.69 -9.57 3.50
C PRO A 35 16.78 -8.58 2.78
N THR A 36 17.26 -7.36 2.58
CA THR A 36 16.58 -6.34 1.78
C THR A 36 17.09 -6.38 0.34
N PRO A 37 16.22 -6.23 -0.67
CA PRO A 37 16.64 -6.12 -2.06
C PRO A 37 17.22 -4.75 -2.40
N ILE A 38 17.01 -3.76 -1.53
CA ILE A 38 17.60 -2.44 -1.65
C ILE A 38 19.08 -2.57 -1.26
N PRO A 39 20.04 -2.28 -2.16
CA PRO A 39 21.44 -2.27 -1.80
C PRO A 39 21.66 -1.36 -0.58
N PRO A 40 22.51 -1.74 0.40
CA PRO A 40 22.93 -0.79 1.43
C PRO A 40 23.49 0.44 0.73
N GLN A 41 22.95 1.61 1.05
CA GLN A 41 23.24 2.83 0.31
C GLN A 41 24.75 3.07 0.24
N VAL A 42 25.30 3.02 -0.97
CA VAL A 42 26.66 3.47 -1.23
C VAL A 42 26.53 4.88 -1.78
N ASP A 43 26.95 5.84 -0.96
CA ASP A 43 27.29 7.22 -1.29
C ASP A 43 26.26 8.34 -0.94
N PRO A 44 26.48 9.07 0.16
CA PRO A 44 25.79 10.32 0.49
C PRO A 44 25.94 11.42 -0.58
N ALA A 45 26.87 11.31 -1.53
CA ALA A 45 27.08 12.31 -2.58
C ALA A 45 26.06 12.24 -3.73
N HIS A 46 25.17 11.24 -3.76
CA HIS A 46 24.08 11.14 -4.75
C HIS A 46 22.78 11.84 -4.32
N THR A 47 22.85 12.79 -3.38
CA THR A 47 21.78 13.75 -3.15
C THR A 47 21.71 14.71 -4.33
N ASP A 48 20.87 14.41 -5.33
CA ASP A 48 20.40 15.45 -6.24
C ASP A 48 19.71 16.53 -5.36
N PRO A 49 20.15 17.80 -5.41
CA PRO A 49 19.61 18.86 -4.56
C PRO A 49 18.12 19.18 -4.83
N VAL A 50 17.54 18.69 -5.93
CA VAL A 50 16.09 18.76 -6.20
C VAL A 50 15.36 17.50 -5.68
N GLU A 51 16.08 16.40 -5.44
CA GLU A 51 15.57 15.11 -4.94
C GLU A 51 15.99 14.81 -3.48
N GLY A 52 16.23 15.86 -2.68
CA GLY A 52 16.80 15.81 -1.33
C GLY A 52 16.04 15.03 -0.25
N GLU A 53 14.96 14.31 -0.60
CA GLU A 53 14.24 13.41 0.30
C GLU A 53 13.70 12.18 -0.45
N ARG A 54 14.51 11.53 -1.29
CA ARG A 54 14.18 10.15 -1.68
C ARG A 54 14.16 9.31 -0.41
N LEU A 55 12.97 8.98 0.09
CA LEU A 55 12.80 7.99 1.15
C LEU A 55 13.28 6.65 0.60
N PHE A 56 14.49 6.23 1.00
CA PHE A 56 15.21 5.07 0.45
C PHE A 56 14.78 3.72 1.05
N GLY A 57 13.52 3.62 1.46
CA GLY A 57 12.98 2.39 2.05
C GLY A 57 11.87 1.78 1.21
N LEU A 58 11.50 0.56 1.56
CA LEU A 58 10.34 -0.10 0.99
C LEU A 58 9.08 0.62 1.48
N LEU A 59 8.35 1.26 0.56
CA LEU A 59 7.19 2.09 0.85
C LEU A 59 5.88 1.31 0.74
N ALA A 60 5.90 0.17 0.06
CA ALA A 60 4.77 -0.72 -0.06
C ALA A 60 5.21 -2.16 0.14
N LEU A 61 4.43 -2.91 0.90
CA LEU A 61 4.59 -4.34 1.14
C LEU A 61 3.24 -5.04 0.92
N ALA A 62 3.27 -6.18 0.22
CA ALA A 62 2.12 -7.05 0.02
C ALA A 62 2.59 -8.47 -0.21
N GLY A 63 1.69 -9.45 -0.16
CA GLY A 63 2.07 -10.81 -0.47
C GLY A 63 1.02 -11.83 -0.08
N ASP A 64 1.39 -13.08 -0.30
CA ASP A 64 0.65 -14.27 0.12
C ASP A 64 1.62 -15.27 0.77
N SER A 65 1.18 -16.50 0.94
CA SER A 65 1.98 -17.53 1.60
C SER A 65 3.31 -17.90 0.93
N GLN A 66 3.44 -17.60 -0.36
CA GLN A 66 4.55 -18.00 -1.22
C GLN A 66 5.39 -16.81 -1.69
N VAL A 67 4.77 -15.63 -1.81
CA VAL A 67 5.40 -14.45 -2.39
C VAL A 67 5.24 -13.21 -1.53
N VAL A 68 6.31 -12.43 -1.40
CA VAL A 68 6.28 -11.07 -0.84
C VAL A 68 6.68 -10.08 -1.92
N TYR A 69 5.86 -9.09 -2.15
CA TYR A 69 6.16 -7.93 -2.98
C TYR A 69 6.61 -6.79 -2.09
N ALA A 70 7.62 -6.07 -2.58
CA ALA A 70 8.04 -4.83 -1.99
C ALA A 70 8.31 -3.81 -3.08
N ALA A 71 8.03 -2.54 -2.83
CA ALA A 71 8.31 -1.48 -3.79
C ALA A 71 8.89 -0.25 -3.09
N ASP A 72 9.78 0.44 -3.80
CA ASP A 72 10.22 1.79 -3.48
C ASP A 72 9.71 2.76 -4.57
N TRP A 73 10.36 3.91 -4.71
CA TRP A 73 10.05 4.91 -5.72
C TRP A 73 10.12 4.39 -7.17
N ASP A 74 11.12 3.57 -7.47
CA ASP A 74 11.55 3.26 -8.84
C ASP A 74 11.55 1.76 -9.14
N HIS A 75 11.43 0.91 -8.13
CA HIS A 75 11.66 -0.51 -8.23
C HIS A 75 10.54 -1.27 -7.55
N VAL A 76 10.25 -2.43 -8.12
CA VAL A 76 9.43 -3.44 -7.49
C VAL A 76 10.26 -4.70 -7.39
N TRP A 77 10.22 -5.35 -6.25
CA TRP A 77 10.86 -6.62 -6.03
C TRP A 77 9.83 -7.66 -5.62
N ARG A 78 10.12 -8.89 -6.02
CA ARG A 78 9.38 -10.09 -5.66
C ARG A 78 10.31 -11.01 -4.89
N LYS A 79 9.95 -11.36 -3.66
CA LYS A 79 10.60 -12.41 -2.88
C LYS A 79 9.81 -13.70 -3.03
N ARG A 80 10.48 -14.76 -3.47
CA ARG A 80 9.99 -16.14 -3.32
C ARG A 80 10.98 -16.87 -2.45
N GLU A 81 10.46 -17.58 -1.44
CA GLU A 81 11.25 -18.25 -0.41
C GLU A 81 12.21 -17.26 0.28
N ARG A 82 13.49 -17.21 -0.14
CA ARG A 82 14.54 -16.34 0.41
C ARG A 82 15.24 -15.49 -0.64
N ARG A 83 14.79 -15.54 -1.90
CA ARG A 83 15.44 -14.83 -3.01
C ARG A 83 14.56 -13.69 -3.49
N TRP A 84 15.16 -12.51 -3.53
CA TRP A 84 14.58 -11.34 -4.18
C TRP A 84 14.92 -11.33 -5.67
N GLU A 85 13.94 -10.91 -6.45
CA GLU A 85 14.02 -10.70 -7.89
C GLU A 85 13.45 -9.32 -8.20
N ALA A 86 14.20 -8.50 -8.94
CA ALA A 86 13.70 -7.22 -9.42
C ALA A 86 12.70 -7.45 -10.55
N LEU A 87 11.54 -6.80 -10.46
CA LEU A 87 10.53 -6.77 -11.51
C LEU A 87 10.68 -5.47 -12.32
N PRO A 88 10.73 -5.54 -13.65
CA PRO A 88 10.86 -4.34 -14.48
C PRO A 88 9.53 -3.59 -14.52
N ALA A 89 9.34 -2.64 -13.59
CA ALA A 89 8.16 -1.78 -13.61
C ALA A 89 8.14 -0.89 -14.87
N PRO A 90 6.96 -0.63 -15.47
CA PRO A 90 6.83 0.23 -16.64
C PRO A 90 7.44 1.61 -16.39
N ARG A 91 8.05 2.21 -17.42
CA ARG A 91 8.67 3.54 -17.26
C ARG A 91 7.64 4.60 -16.85
N GLU A 92 6.43 4.46 -17.35
CA GLU A 92 5.28 5.30 -17.07
C GLU A 92 4.87 5.21 -15.61
N ALA A 93 4.89 4.00 -15.03
CA ALA A 93 4.61 3.75 -13.62
C ALA A 93 5.63 4.42 -12.70
N ARG A 94 6.92 4.32 -13.04
CA ARG A 94 8.03 4.89 -12.26
C ARG A 94 7.99 6.41 -12.25
N ARG A 95 7.90 7.03 -13.44
CA ARG A 95 7.79 8.49 -13.58
C ARG A 95 6.57 9.07 -12.87
N ALA A 96 5.50 8.28 -12.78
CA ALA A 96 4.25 8.67 -12.17
C ALA A 96 4.18 8.38 -10.66
N GLY A 97 5.25 7.92 -9.99
CA GLY A 97 5.20 7.65 -8.53
C GLY A 97 4.17 6.58 -8.12
N CYS A 98 3.75 5.72 -9.05
CA CYS A 98 2.67 4.76 -8.83
C CYS A 98 3.01 3.63 -7.88
N LEU A 99 4.29 3.53 -7.51
CA LEU A 99 4.81 2.54 -6.58
C LEU A 99 4.82 3.07 -5.13
N ILE A 100 4.44 4.34 -4.93
CA ILE A 100 4.56 5.06 -3.67
C ILE A 100 3.19 5.18 -3.00
N GLY A 101 2.86 4.26 -2.11
CA GLY A 101 1.67 4.39 -1.28
C GLY A 101 1.27 3.10 -0.58
N ALA A 102 0.73 2.15 -1.33
CA ALA A 102 0.26 0.89 -0.78
C ALA A 102 0.33 -0.23 -1.80
N ALA A 103 0.46 -1.45 -1.30
CA ALA A 103 0.31 -2.65 -2.10
C ALA A 103 -0.66 -3.62 -1.40
N ALA A 104 -1.34 -4.46 -2.20
CA ALA A 104 -2.18 -5.54 -1.70
C ALA A 104 -2.38 -6.62 -2.77
N MET A 105 -2.65 -7.86 -2.37
CA MET A 105 -2.95 -8.97 -3.27
C MET A 105 -4.45 -9.04 -3.59
N LEU A 106 -4.78 -9.16 -4.88
CA LEU A 106 -6.10 -9.53 -5.40
C LEU A 106 -5.95 -10.88 -6.11
N GLY A 107 -6.22 -11.97 -5.40
CA GLY A 107 -5.87 -13.31 -5.89
C GLY A 107 -4.35 -13.44 -6.07
N ASP A 108 -3.92 -13.79 -7.28
CA ASP A 108 -2.51 -13.87 -7.70
C ASP A 108 -1.94 -12.56 -8.26
N THR A 109 -2.77 -11.51 -8.32
CA THR A 109 -2.40 -10.21 -8.84
C THR A 109 -1.98 -9.31 -7.70
N VAL A 110 -0.78 -8.72 -7.76
CA VAL A 110 -0.43 -7.64 -6.83
C VAL A 110 -0.92 -6.31 -7.40
N LEU A 111 -1.59 -5.54 -6.57
CA LEU A 111 -2.03 -4.19 -6.87
C LEU A 111 -1.14 -3.19 -6.14
N PHE A 112 -0.64 -2.18 -6.85
CA PHE A 112 0.06 -1.03 -6.28
C PHE A 112 -0.79 0.21 -6.49
N LEU A 113 -1.11 0.90 -5.40
CA LEU A 113 -1.77 2.19 -5.45
C LEU A 113 -0.79 3.26 -4.99
N GLY A 114 -0.41 4.13 -5.92
CA GLY A 114 0.54 5.19 -5.66
C GLY A 114 0.03 6.59 -5.99
N GLN A 115 0.88 7.56 -5.69
CA GLN A 115 0.61 8.97 -5.89
C GLN A 115 1.37 9.49 -7.11
N ARG A 116 0.67 10.22 -8.00
CA ARG A 116 1.34 10.98 -9.05
C ARG A 116 2.03 12.21 -8.48
N TYR A 117 3.36 12.19 -8.50
CA TYR A 117 4.21 13.37 -8.34
C TYR A 117 4.30 14.10 -9.69
N ALA A 118 4.46 15.43 -9.67
CA ALA A 118 4.51 16.35 -10.83
C ALA A 118 3.16 16.86 -11.38
N GLY A 119 2.35 17.51 -10.54
CA GLY A 119 1.21 18.35 -10.97
C GLY A 119 -0.04 17.61 -11.43
N GLU A 120 0.08 16.33 -11.78
CA GLU A 120 -1.05 15.45 -12.04
C GLU A 120 -1.70 14.99 -10.73
N ARG A 121 -3.00 15.28 -10.57
CA ARG A 121 -3.74 15.05 -9.32
C ARG A 121 -4.34 13.65 -9.17
N ARG A 122 -4.11 12.76 -10.13
CA ARG A 122 -4.81 11.48 -10.21
C ARG A 122 -3.95 10.39 -9.56
N PRO A 123 -4.49 9.61 -8.59
CA PRO A 123 -3.82 8.42 -8.12
C PRO A 123 -3.66 7.45 -9.30
N CYS A 124 -2.65 6.59 -9.25
CA CYS A 124 -2.51 5.52 -10.23
C CYS A 124 -2.54 4.16 -9.54
N LEU A 125 -3.27 3.25 -10.18
CA LEU A 125 -3.39 1.87 -9.75
C LEU A 125 -2.70 0.99 -10.79
N LEU A 126 -1.73 0.21 -10.36
CA LEU A 126 -1.02 -0.75 -11.20
C LEU A 126 -1.36 -2.16 -10.75
N ALA A 127 -1.61 -3.03 -11.71
CA ALA A 127 -1.69 -4.45 -11.50
C ALA A 127 -0.44 -5.12 -12.09
N HIS A 128 0.13 -6.07 -11.35
CA HIS A 128 1.11 -7.00 -11.87
C HIS A 128 0.65 -8.44 -11.64
N HIS A 129 0.54 -9.18 -12.74
CA HIS A 129 0.11 -10.57 -12.78
C HIS A 129 0.92 -11.29 -13.85
N ASP A 130 1.54 -12.42 -13.50
CA ASP A 130 2.31 -13.27 -14.42
C ASP A 130 3.32 -12.52 -15.31
N GLY A 131 4.09 -11.60 -14.70
CA GLY A 131 5.13 -10.83 -15.39
C GLY A 131 4.57 -9.68 -16.25
N ARG A 132 3.25 -9.52 -16.32
CA ARG A 132 2.59 -8.48 -17.08
C ARG A 132 2.14 -7.35 -16.15
N TRP A 133 2.48 -6.13 -16.56
CA TRP A 133 2.00 -4.91 -15.93
C TRP A 133 0.78 -4.36 -16.67
N THR A 134 -0.21 -3.93 -15.92
CA THR A 134 -1.40 -3.24 -16.44
C THR A 134 -1.66 -1.99 -15.61
N VAL A 135 -1.77 -0.84 -16.26
CA VAL A 135 -2.30 0.37 -15.61
C VAL A 135 -3.80 0.20 -15.54
N LEU A 136 -4.33 0.16 -14.32
CA LEU A 136 -5.76 0.23 -14.10
C LEU A 136 -6.09 1.71 -13.99
N ASP A 137 -6.93 2.23 -14.87
CA ASP A 137 -7.50 3.56 -14.72
C ASP A 137 -8.68 3.44 -13.76
N PRO A 138 -8.51 3.71 -12.44
CA PRO A 138 -9.67 3.74 -11.59
C PRO A 138 -10.55 4.91 -12.08
N PRO A 139 -11.88 4.74 -12.18
CA PRO A 139 -12.72 5.83 -12.63
C PRO A 139 -12.43 7.10 -11.81
N ASP A 140 -12.49 8.28 -12.45
CA ASP A 140 -12.10 9.61 -11.92
C ASP A 140 -12.61 9.92 -10.49
N ALA A 141 -13.58 9.15 -10.01
CA ALA A 141 -14.14 9.19 -8.68
C ALA A 141 -13.30 8.51 -7.58
N VAL A 142 -12.23 7.76 -7.85
CA VAL A 142 -11.75 6.78 -6.86
C VAL A 142 -10.97 7.38 -5.69
N LEU A 143 -10.03 8.33 -5.88
CA LEU A 143 -9.47 9.16 -4.79
C LEU A 143 -9.12 10.54 -5.34
N ARG A 144 -9.63 11.62 -4.73
CA ARG A 144 -9.63 12.95 -5.37
C ARG A 144 -8.31 13.74 -5.29
N ARG A 145 -7.32 13.27 -4.53
CA ARG A 145 -6.00 13.93 -4.29
C ARG A 145 -4.95 12.95 -3.76
N ASN A 146 -3.69 13.40 -3.74
CA ASN A 146 -2.52 12.80 -3.08
C ASN A 146 -2.80 12.36 -1.63
N GLY A 147 -2.06 11.35 -1.17
CA GLY A 147 -2.19 10.68 0.13
C GLY A 147 -2.77 9.27 -0.01
N VAL A 148 -1.93 8.25 0.12
CA VAL A 148 -2.29 6.83 0.28
C VAL A 148 -1.45 6.31 1.43
N TYR A 149 -2.07 5.60 2.38
CA TYR A 149 -1.39 5.27 3.64
C TYR A 149 -1.53 3.80 4.05
N GLY A 150 -2.24 2.99 3.26
CA GLY A 150 -2.28 1.55 3.46
C GLY A 150 -3.14 0.82 2.43
N GLY A 151 -2.83 -0.47 2.30
CA GLY A 151 -3.54 -1.43 1.46
C GLY A 151 -3.57 -2.77 2.16
N GLN A 152 -4.69 -3.48 2.05
CA GLN A 152 -4.84 -4.79 2.69
C GLN A 152 -5.76 -5.70 1.88
N THR A 153 -5.30 -6.93 1.66
CA THR A 153 -6.12 -8.03 1.17
C THR A 153 -7.08 -8.51 2.25
N GLN A 154 -8.33 -8.69 1.88
CA GLN A 154 -9.41 -9.10 2.77
C GLN A 154 -9.67 -10.61 2.69
N PRO A 155 -10.28 -11.21 3.72
CA PRO A 155 -10.57 -12.64 3.73
C PRO A 155 -11.49 -13.11 2.59
N ASP A 156 -12.33 -12.23 2.06
CA ASP A 156 -13.22 -12.52 0.93
C ASP A 156 -12.54 -12.33 -0.45
N GLY A 157 -11.21 -12.10 -0.46
CA GLY A 157 -10.42 -11.87 -1.65
C GLY A 157 -10.49 -10.44 -2.19
N SER A 158 -11.30 -9.55 -1.63
CA SER A 158 -11.29 -8.13 -2.01
C SER A 158 -10.01 -7.43 -1.51
N VAL A 159 -9.71 -6.27 -2.07
CA VAL A 159 -8.63 -5.40 -1.61
C VAL A 159 -9.20 -4.09 -1.12
N LEU A 160 -8.76 -3.63 0.04
CA LEU A 160 -9.03 -2.29 0.53
C LEU A 160 -7.76 -1.44 0.46
N PHE A 161 -7.86 -0.27 -0.13
CA PHE A 161 -6.90 0.81 0.02
C PHE A 161 -7.55 1.96 0.77
N TRP A 162 -6.80 2.62 1.64
CA TRP A 162 -7.33 3.77 2.36
C TRP A 162 -6.34 4.92 2.41
N ARG A 163 -6.92 6.08 2.71
CA ARG A 163 -6.14 7.29 2.91
C ARG A 163 -6.67 8.14 4.04
N GLU A 164 -5.71 8.78 4.70
CA GLU A 164 -5.91 9.97 5.49
C GLU A 164 -5.96 11.19 4.55
N ARG A 165 -6.84 12.14 4.85
CA ARG A 165 -6.87 13.42 4.14
C ARG A 165 -6.87 14.50 5.20
N ASN A 166 -5.70 15.07 5.44
CA ASN A 166 -5.44 16.13 6.43
C ASN A 166 -6.69 17.05 6.61
N GLY A 167 -7.50 16.73 7.62
CA GLY A 167 -8.66 17.51 8.05
C GLY A 167 -9.88 17.61 7.12
N THR A 168 -10.11 16.73 6.14
CA THR A 168 -11.30 16.89 5.25
C THR A 168 -12.18 15.65 5.05
N ALA A 169 -11.64 14.48 4.75
CA ALA A 169 -12.42 13.25 4.67
C ALA A 169 -11.52 12.06 4.42
N ALA A 170 -11.63 11.02 5.24
CA ALA A 170 -10.98 9.77 4.93
C ALA A 170 -11.72 9.01 3.81
N GLU A 171 -10.97 8.32 2.95
CA GLU A 171 -11.51 7.60 1.79
C GLU A 171 -11.02 6.15 1.82
N VAL A 172 -11.89 5.23 1.43
CA VAL A 172 -11.57 3.82 1.23
C VAL A 172 -11.98 3.44 -0.18
N LEU A 173 -11.04 2.84 -0.90
CA LEU A 173 -11.25 2.18 -2.18
C LEU A 173 -11.28 0.67 -1.93
N GLU A 174 -12.36 0.04 -2.34
CA GLU A 174 -12.48 -1.41 -2.41
C GLU A 174 -12.37 -1.85 -3.87
N VAL A 175 -11.51 -2.84 -4.11
CA VAL A 175 -11.33 -3.50 -5.41
C VAL A 175 -11.80 -4.94 -5.27
N ALA A 176 -12.88 -5.30 -5.96
CA ALA A 176 -13.49 -6.63 -5.86
C ALA A 176 -14.17 -7.04 -7.17
N GLY A 177 -13.80 -8.21 -7.72
CA GLY A 177 -14.42 -8.75 -8.93
C GLY A 177 -14.39 -7.78 -10.12
N GLY A 178 -13.26 -7.09 -10.32
CA GLY A 178 -13.10 -6.08 -11.38
C GLY A 178 -13.86 -4.77 -11.16
N ARG A 179 -14.52 -4.60 -10.00
CA ARG A 179 -15.24 -3.37 -9.64
C ARG A 179 -14.44 -2.53 -8.67
N PHE A 180 -14.62 -1.22 -8.77
CA PHE A 180 -14.06 -0.22 -7.87
C PHE A 180 -15.19 0.44 -7.08
N LEU A 181 -15.22 0.24 -5.76
CA LEU A 181 -16.19 0.85 -4.87
C LEU A 181 -15.48 1.86 -3.97
N ARG A 182 -16.01 3.09 -3.94
CA ARG A 182 -15.48 4.15 -3.07
C ARG A 182 -16.41 4.41 -1.91
N TYR A 183 -15.82 4.54 -0.73
CA TYR A 183 -16.45 4.99 0.50
C TYR A 183 -15.77 6.27 0.99
N SER A 184 -16.55 7.22 1.48
CA SER A 184 -16.05 8.50 1.97
C SER A 184 -16.63 8.82 3.35
N PHE A 185 -15.74 9.24 4.25
CA PHE A 185 -16.03 9.42 5.67
C PHE A 185 -15.66 10.86 6.06
N PRO A 186 -16.55 11.84 5.82
CA PRO A 186 -16.24 13.25 6.06
C PRO A 186 -15.98 13.57 7.54
N GLY A 187 -16.53 12.79 8.47
CA GLY A 187 -16.28 12.96 9.91
C GLY A 187 -14.98 12.32 10.41
N LEU A 188 -14.27 11.57 9.56
CA LEU A 188 -13.07 10.85 9.93
C LEU A 188 -11.84 11.59 9.38
N HIS A 189 -11.00 12.11 10.26
CA HIS A 189 -9.83 12.91 9.90
C HIS A 189 -8.64 12.01 9.53
N SER A 190 -8.47 10.88 10.23
CA SER A 190 -7.42 9.89 9.95
C SER A 190 -8.01 8.48 9.84
N ILE A 191 -7.47 7.65 8.94
CA ILE A 191 -7.68 6.19 8.95
C ILE A 191 -6.33 5.54 9.16
N ARG A 192 -6.27 4.61 10.11
CA ARG A 192 -5.10 3.77 10.39
C ARG A 192 -5.26 2.34 9.90
N GLY A 193 -6.49 1.90 9.64
CA GLY A 193 -6.76 0.59 9.05
C GLY A 193 -8.19 0.45 8.57
N ALA A 194 -8.38 -0.45 7.60
CA ALA A 194 -9.69 -0.82 7.08
C ALA A 194 -9.75 -2.34 6.90
N ALA A 195 -10.87 -2.94 7.29
CA ALA A 195 -11.15 -4.37 7.10
C ALA A 195 -12.57 -4.59 6.58
N ALA A 196 -12.76 -5.61 5.76
CA ALA A 196 -14.07 -6.09 5.31
C ALA A 196 -14.38 -7.43 5.98
N ARG A 197 -15.62 -7.58 6.47
CA ARG A 197 -16.12 -8.86 6.99
C ARG A 197 -17.62 -8.97 6.75
N GLY A 198 -18.00 -9.95 5.92
CA GLY A 198 -19.38 -10.09 5.44
C GLY A 198 -19.84 -8.81 4.74
N ASP A 199 -21.01 -8.33 5.11
CA ASP A 199 -21.66 -7.16 4.51
C ASP A 199 -21.18 -5.81 5.06
N TYR A 200 -20.09 -5.78 5.83
CA TYR A 200 -19.63 -4.58 6.51
C TYR A 200 -18.15 -4.29 6.29
N LEU A 201 -17.85 -2.99 6.21
CA LEU A 201 -16.52 -2.43 6.40
C LEU A 201 -16.35 -1.97 7.85
N TYR A 202 -15.15 -2.17 8.37
CA TYR A 202 -14.69 -1.74 9.68
C TYR A 202 -13.50 -0.82 9.48
N LEU A 203 -13.52 0.34 10.11
CA LEU A 203 -12.50 1.37 9.94
C LEU A 203 -12.01 1.78 11.31
N ALA A 204 -10.69 1.78 11.50
CA ALA A 204 -10.05 2.33 12.68
C ALA A 204 -9.37 3.65 12.30
N GLY A 205 -9.62 4.70 13.08
CA GLY A 205 -9.14 6.04 12.76
C GLY A 205 -9.38 7.04 13.87
N SER A 206 -9.32 8.33 13.53
CA SER A 206 -9.64 9.40 14.48
C SER A 206 -10.48 10.52 13.88
N SER A 207 -11.28 11.16 14.73
CA SER A 207 -11.94 12.44 14.47
C SER A 207 -11.45 13.45 15.51
N GLY A 208 -10.65 14.41 15.07
CA GLY A 208 -9.82 15.21 15.97
C GLY A 208 -8.89 14.33 16.79
N GLU A 209 -8.91 14.52 18.11
CA GLU A 209 -8.10 13.75 19.09
C GLU A 209 -8.73 12.42 19.50
N ARG A 210 -9.98 12.15 19.09
CA ARG A 210 -10.70 10.95 19.51
C ARG A 210 -10.47 9.80 18.52
N GLY A 211 -9.83 8.74 18.99
CA GLY A 211 -9.79 7.46 18.29
C GLY A 211 -11.19 6.83 18.21
N MET A 212 -11.51 6.18 17.10
CA MET A 212 -12.79 5.52 16.90
C MET A 212 -12.71 4.32 15.97
N VAL A 213 -13.69 3.44 16.10
CA VAL A 213 -13.95 2.34 15.17
C VAL A 213 -15.34 2.53 14.57
N ILE A 214 -15.43 2.56 13.23
CA ILE A 214 -16.68 2.73 12.50
C ILE A 214 -17.02 1.43 11.79
N ARG A 215 -18.29 1.01 11.85
CA ARG A 215 -18.85 -0.09 11.06
C ARG A 215 -19.83 0.47 10.04
N VAL A 216 -19.68 0.08 8.77
CA VAL A 216 -20.45 0.65 7.64
C VAL A 216 -20.90 -0.47 6.72
N PRO A 217 -22.18 -0.52 6.29
CA PRO A 217 -22.61 -1.49 5.28
C PRO A 217 -21.84 -1.32 3.96
N ARG A 218 -21.46 -2.44 3.33
CA ARG A 218 -20.86 -2.48 2.00
C ARG A 218 -21.91 -2.19 0.95
N ARG A 219 -21.52 -1.47 -0.11
CA ARG A 219 -22.46 -1.16 -1.20
C ARG A 219 -22.85 -2.44 -1.93
N GLY A 220 -24.16 -2.67 -2.07
CA GLY A 220 -24.71 -3.84 -2.72
C GLY A 220 -24.98 -5.03 -1.78
N ALA A 221 -24.71 -4.91 -0.48
CA ALA A 221 -25.29 -5.81 0.50
C ALA A 221 -26.80 -5.56 0.57
N VAL A 222 -27.61 -6.60 0.37
CA VAL A 222 -29.04 -6.54 0.68
C VAL A 222 -29.16 -6.51 2.21
N PRO A 223 -29.92 -5.58 2.81
CA PRO A 223 -30.05 -5.45 4.26
C PRO A 223 -30.54 -6.71 4.97
#